data_AF-A0A2V9CE14-F1
#
_entry.id   AF-A0A2V9CE14-F1
#
_cell.length_a   1.000
_cell.length_b   1.000
_cell.length_c   1.000
_cell.angle_alpha   90.00
_cell.angle_beta   90.00
_cell.angle_gamma   90.00
#
_symmetry.space_group_name_H-M   'P 1'
#
loop_
_entity.id
_entity.type
_entity.pdbx_description
1 polymer ?
#
loop_
_entity_poly.entity_id
_entity_poly.type
_entity_poly.pdbx_seq_one_letter_code
_entity_poly.pdbx_strand_id
1 'polypeptide(L)'
;MKIPETPSTVEQLDLMKRLEQHAEGQATWLPDTTPLGTNSKKACRQLHTQIIKIVDRVFASILDRVTARELDTFTMHDRRHGLKVAHLMWHILSSERRATLTPPEIGMLVLSAHLHDAGMALSKEQRTARLAPNSDLWEFAEVNDTVKRSLDNLRLSVQDSTLAEPKRRRVEAELFQAEEALLALDTRDRHARRERYVELISEITQYHDKDRARIPDIEECLSFDGDSFKEKLVEVCVSHNQDADVLVEQDKENFGHPRFPRDYPVGSSTTDLQLVAAALRLADILDFDRERTPSVLFHYLIPGSLRLGDEIRVG
;
A
#
# COMPACT_ATOMS: atom_id res chain seq x y z
N MET A 1 25.10 -9.04 8.75
CA MET A 1 24.09 -9.16 9.82
C MET A 1 22.96 -10.03 9.27
N LYS A 2 22.58 -11.14 9.92
CA LYS A 2 21.45 -11.95 9.48
C LYS A 2 20.18 -11.33 10.03
N ILE A 3 19.29 -10.85 9.15
CA ILE A 3 17.98 -10.34 9.57
C ILE A 3 17.18 -11.52 10.15
N PRO A 4 16.59 -11.39 11.35
CA PRO A 4 15.70 -12.41 11.92
C PRO A 4 14.52 -12.71 11.01
N GLU A 5 13.85 -13.84 11.23
CA GLU A 5 12.60 -14.15 10.55
C GLU A 5 11.54 -13.07 10.83
N THR A 6 10.78 -12.71 9.79
CA THR A 6 9.69 -11.74 9.92
C THR A 6 8.63 -12.26 10.91
N PRO A 7 8.23 -11.46 11.91
CA PRO A 7 7.17 -11.85 12.84
C PRO A 7 5.83 -12.13 12.13
N SER A 8 5.00 -12.99 12.73
CA SER A 8 3.72 -13.40 12.14
C SER A 8 2.57 -12.44 12.42
N THR A 9 2.73 -11.54 13.40
CA THR A 9 1.73 -10.52 13.76
C THR A 9 2.37 -9.16 13.97
N VAL A 10 1.55 -8.10 13.91
CA VAL A 10 1.99 -6.71 14.02
C VAL A 10 2.57 -6.43 15.42
N GLU A 11 1.97 -6.99 16.46
CA GLU A 11 2.42 -6.83 17.86
C GLU A 11 3.83 -7.36 18.09
N GLN A 12 4.23 -8.38 17.32
CA GLN A 12 5.53 -9.01 17.47
C GLN A 12 6.65 -8.25 16.74
N LEU A 13 6.32 -7.21 15.96
CA LEU A 13 7.31 -6.32 15.35
C LEU A 13 8.11 -5.60 16.43
N ASP A 14 9.42 -5.49 16.24
CA ASP A 14 10.28 -4.77 17.20
C ASP A 14 9.91 -3.27 17.32
N LEU A 15 9.37 -2.68 16.24
CA LEU A 15 8.73 -1.37 16.26
C LEU A 15 7.60 -1.30 17.29
N MET A 16 6.70 -2.28 17.30
CA MET A 16 5.55 -2.31 18.22
C MET A 16 5.98 -2.61 19.65
N LYS A 17 6.92 -3.53 19.87
CA LYS A 17 7.53 -3.76 21.19
C LYS A 17 8.17 -2.49 21.75
N ARG A 18 8.81 -1.69 20.88
CA ARG A 18 9.40 -0.41 21.30
C ARG A 18 8.32 0.59 21.75
N LEU A 19 7.20 0.66 21.03
CA LEU A 19 6.06 1.50 21.42
C LEU A 19 5.40 1.00 22.71
N GLU A 20 5.32 -0.32 22.92
CA GLU A 20 4.86 -0.92 24.17
C GLU A 20 5.76 -0.55 25.35
N GLN A 21 7.08 -0.62 25.19
CA GLN A 21 8.05 -0.17 26.21
C GLN A 21 7.84 1.30 26.59
N HIS A 22 7.49 2.17 25.64
CA HIS A 22 7.10 3.55 25.92
C HIS A 22 5.79 3.64 26.72
N ALA A 23 4.78 2.84 26.35
CA ALA A 23 3.49 2.77 27.05
C ALA A 23 3.59 2.22 28.48
N GLU A 24 4.57 1.37 28.75
CA GLU A 24 4.88 0.82 30.08
C GLU A 24 5.84 1.72 30.88
N GLY A 25 6.53 2.65 30.21
CA GLY A 25 7.56 3.51 30.79
C GLY A 25 8.88 2.80 31.07
N GLN A 26 9.14 1.69 30.37
CA GLN A 26 10.42 0.99 30.36
C GLN A 26 11.43 1.65 29.40
N ALA A 27 10.94 2.44 28.43
CA ALA A 27 11.75 3.23 27.52
C ALA A 27 11.22 4.67 27.41
N THR A 28 12.09 5.59 27.02
CA THR A 28 11.77 7.00 26.76
C THR A 28 12.36 7.43 25.42
N TRP A 29 11.69 8.35 24.74
CA TRP A 29 12.20 9.02 23.53
C TRP A 29 12.80 10.39 23.86
N LEU A 30 12.76 10.82 25.12
CA LEU A 30 13.29 12.11 25.54
C LEU A 30 14.83 12.09 25.53
N PRO A 31 15.49 13.13 24.98
CA PRO A 31 16.96 13.15 24.84
C PRO A 31 17.72 13.07 26.17
N ASP A 32 17.11 13.56 27.25
CA ASP A 32 17.67 13.59 28.60
C ASP A 32 17.42 12.30 29.39
N THR A 33 16.81 11.29 28.77
CA THR A 33 16.40 10.02 29.39
C THR A 33 15.40 10.16 30.53
N THR A 34 14.73 11.31 30.64
CA THR A 34 13.72 11.54 31.67
C THR A 34 12.55 10.57 31.50
N PRO A 35 12.01 10.00 32.61
CA PRO A 35 10.84 9.14 32.56
C PRO A 35 9.62 9.84 31.97
N LEU A 36 8.88 9.13 31.13
CA LEU A 36 7.66 9.64 30.51
C LEU A 36 6.57 9.93 31.55
N GLY A 37 5.84 11.02 31.37
CA GLY A 37 4.67 11.35 32.18
C GLY A 37 3.49 10.42 31.92
N THR A 38 2.50 10.41 32.83
CA THR A 38 1.31 9.55 32.75
C THR A 38 0.53 9.74 31.45
N ASN A 39 0.38 10.98 30.97
CA ASN A 39 -0.34 11.30 29.74
C ASN A 39 0.38 10.73 28.51
N SER A 40 1.70 10.92 28.42
CA SER A 40 2.52 10.38 27.33
C SER A 40 2.48 8.86 27.27
N LYS A 41 2.56 8.18 28.43
CA LYS A 41 2.39 6.71 28.50
C LYS A 41 1.00 6.27 28.02
N LYS A 42 -0.05 7.00 28.41
CA LYS A 42 -1.43 6.73 27.96
C LYS A 42 -1.58 6.92 26.44
N ALA A 43 -1.02 8.00 25.88
CA ALA A 43 -1.03 8.26 24.44
C ALA A 43 -0.30 7.15 23.66
N CYS A 44 0.85 6.67 24.17
CA CYS A 44 1.56 5.53 23.58
C CYS A 44 0.72 4.26 23.58
N ARG A 45 0.05 3.96 24.70
CA ARG A 45 -0.83 2.79 24.82
C ARG A 45 -2.01 2.86 23.86
N GLN A 46 -2.59 4.05 23.70
CA GLN A 46 -3.68 4.30 22.76
C GLN A 46 -3.19 4.08 21.32
N LEU A 47 -2.09 4.72 20.92
CA LEU A 47 -1.51 4.55 19.58
C LEU A 47 -1.19 3.08 19.28
N HIS A 48 -0.55 2.37 20.22
CA HIS A 48 -0.25 0.94 20.09
C HIS A 48 -1.51 0.12 19.81
N THR A 49 -2.56 0.35 20.61
CA THR A 49 -3.84 -0.35 20.47
C THR A 49 -4.52 -0.03 19.14
N GLN A 50 -4.47 1.23 18.70
CA GLN A 50 -5.11 1.65 17.47
C GLN A 50 -4.40 1.12 16.22
N ILE A 51 -3.06 1.07 16.22
CA ILE A 51 -2.27 0.47 15.12
C ILE A 51 -2.67 -1.00 14.93
N ILE A 52 -2.71 -1.78 16.02
CA ILE A 52 -3.12 -3.20 15.95
C ILE A 52 -4.53 -3.32 15.33
N LYS A 53 -5.49 -2.53 15.85
CA LYS A 53 -6.87 -2.56 15.37
C LYS A 53 -6.99 -2.23 13.89
N ILE A 54 -6.37 -1.15 13.42
CA ILE A 54 -6.51 -0.72 12.02
C ILE A 54 -5.78 -1.68 11.08
N VAL A 55 -4.59 -2.17 11.46
CA VAL A 55 -3.86 -3.09 10.60
C VAL A 55 -4.61 -4.42 10.48
N ASP A 56 -5.00 -5.05 11.58
CA ASP A 56 -5.63 -6.38 11.53
C ASP A 56 -7.03 -6.36 10.94
N ARG A 57 -7.83 -5.33 11.26
CA ARG A 57 -9.25 -5.29 10.87
C ARG A 57 -9.48 -4.65 9.51
N VAL A 58 -8.57 -3.81 9.04
CA VAL A 58 -8.75 -3.02 7.83
C VAL A 58 -7.62 -3.26 6.84
N PHE A 59 -6.39 -2.83 7.12
CA PHE A 59 -5.31 -2.86 6.12
C PHE A 59 -4.94 -4.27 5.66
N ALA A 60 -4.84 -5.24 6.57
CA ALA A 60 -4.58 -6.63 6.21
C ALA A 60 -5.69 -7.21 5.31
N SER A 61 -6.95 -6.85 5.54
CA SER A 61 -8.07 -7.29 4.71
C SER A 61 -8.09 -6.62 3.33
N ILE A 62 -7.56 -5.39 3.23
CA ILE A 62 -7.40 -4.69 1.95
C ILE A 62 -6.26 -5.32 1.14
N LEU A 63 -5.11 -5.55 1.77
CA LEU A 63 -3.94 -6.19 1.13
C LEU A 63 -4.25 -7.62 0.66
N ASP A 64 -4.95 -8.43 1.45
CA ASP A 64 -5.37 -9.77 1.01
C ASP A 64 -6.26 -9.74 -0.25
N ARG A 65 -7.00 -8.65 -0.50
CA ARG A 65 -7.81 -8.50 -1.72
C ARG A 65 -6.97 -8.14 -2.93
N VAL A 66 -5.75 -7.64 -2.74
CA VAL A 66 -4.79 -7.38 -3.82
C VAL A 66 -4.30 -8.70 -4.41
N THR A 67 -4.11 -9.74 -3.60
CA THR A 67 -3.58 -11.04 -4.04
C THR A 67 -4.63 -12.07 -4.45
N ALA A 68 -5.86 -12.00 -3.93
CA ALA A 68 -6.87 -13.05 -4.09
C ALA A 68 -7.47 -13.27 -5.51
N ARG A 69 -6.86 -12.78 -6.61
CA ARG A 69 -7.49 -12.74 -7.95
C ARG A 69 -6.72 -13.46 -9.08
N GLU A 70 -6.15 -14.63 -8.79
CA GLU A 70 -5.56 -15.59 -9.75
C GLU A 70 -4.37 -15.09 -10.61
N LEU A 71 -3.79 -13.94 -10.27
CA LEU A 71 -2.49 -13.50 -10.78
C LEU A 71 -1.47 -13.35 -9.64
N ASP A 72 -1.31 -14.41 -8.83
CA ASP A 72 -0.20 -14.56 -7.87
C ASP A 72 1.17 -14.26 -8.53
N THR A 73 1.28 -14.39 -9.85
CA THR A 73 2.50 -14.11 -10.62
C THR A 73 2.78 -12.63 -10.91
N PHE A 74 1.93 -11.68 -10.51
CA PHE A 74 2.11 -10.27 -10.90
C PHE A 74 2.25 -9.28 -9.75
N THR A 75 1.62 -9.55 -8.60
CA THR A 75 1.68 -8.67 -7.43
C THR A 75 1.46 -9.47 -6.14
N MET A 76 2.53 -9.90 -5.48
CA MET A 76 2.47 -10.47 -4.13
C MET A 76 2.45 -9.33 -3.09
N HIS A 77 1.28 -8.72 -2.89
CA HIS A 77 1.07 -7.71 -1.84
C HIS A 77 0.04 -8.21 -0.82
N ASP A 78 0.32 -9.35 -0.19
CA ASP A 78 -0.52 -9.90 0.86
C ASP A 78 -0.23 -9.22 2.22
N ARG A 79 -1.01 -9.55 3.25
CA ARG A 79 -0.74 -9.09 4.62
C ARG A 79 0.68 -9.36 5.13
N ARG A 80 1.40 -10.37 4.59
CA ARG A 80 2.77 -10.68 5.01
C ARG A 80 3.76 -9.68 4.43
N HIS A 81 3.49 -9.11 3.26
CA HIS A 81 4.31 -8.05 2.67
C HIS A 81 4.39 -6.84 3.60
N GLY A 82 3.25 -6.32 4.09
CA GLY A 82 3.25 -5.19 5.04
C GLY A 82 4.05 -5.47 6.32
N LEU A 83 3.96 -6.68 6.88
CA LEU A 83 4.76 -7.12 8.02
C LEU A 83 6.26 -7.17 7.68
N LYS A 84 6.62 -7.68 6.50
CA LYS A 84 8.00 -7.80 6.06
C LYS A 84 8.63 -6.44 5.80
N VAL A 85 7.92 -5.51 5.16
CA VAL A 85 8.35 -4.12 4.98
C VAL A 85 8.58 -3.45 6.34
N ALA A 86 7.63 -3.50 7.27
CA ALA A 86 7.80 -2.92 8.61
C ALA A 86 8.98 -3.55 9.37
N HIS A 87 9.17 -4.86 9.26
CA HIS A 87 10.31 -5.58 9.84
C HIS A 87 11.65 -5.13 9.24
N LEU A 88 11.71 -4.97 7.91
CA LEU A 88 12.90 -4.46 7.23
C LEU A 88 13.20 -3.02 7.63
N MET A 89 12.19 -2.15 7.75
CA MET A 89 12.37 -0.76 8.21
C MET A 89 13.11 -0.70 9.54
N TRP A 90 12.73 -1.53 10.53
CA TRP A 90 13.46 -1.64 11.78
C TRP A 90 14.94 -2.00 11.56
N HIS A 91 15.20 -3.00 10.72
CA HIS A 91 16.55 -3.52 10.51
C HIS A 91 17.46 -2.63 9.66
N ILE A 92 16.90 -1.72 8.85
CA ILE A 92 17.64 -0.70 8.11
C ILE A 92 18.15 0.39 9.07
N LEU A 93 17.39 0.74 10.10
CA LEU A 93 17.78 1.76 11.06
C LEU A 93 18.99 1.32 11.90
N SER A 94 19.85 2.28 12.26
CA SER A 94 20.94 2.05 13.22
C SER A 94 20.41 1.74 14.61
N SER A 95 21.21 1.06 15.45
CA SER A 95 20.83 0.80 16.84
C SER A 95 20.56 2.07 17.64
N GLU A 96 21.29 3.15 17.36
CA GLU A 96 21.09 4.46 17.96
C GLU A 96 19.72 5.06 17.59
N ARG A 97 19.32 4.99 16.31
CA ARG A 97 18.00 5.47 15.90
C ARG A 97 16.87 4.62 16.46
N ARG A 98 16.99 3.29 16.45
CA ARG A 98 16.01 2.40 17.09
C ARG A 98 15.77 2.75 18.56
N ALA A 99 16.82 3.17 19.27
CA ALA A 99 16.74 3.57 20.67
C ALA A 99 16.16 4.97 20.90
N THR A 100 15.90 5.75 19.85
CA THR A 100 15.42 7.13 19.94
C THR A 100 14.19 7.40 19.08
N LEU A 101 13.58 6.35 18.49
CA LEU A 101 12.32 6.47 17.76
C LEU A 101 11.21 7.02 18.67
N THR A 102 10.50 8.03 18.19
CA THR A 102 9.33 8.59 18.85
C THR A 102 8.08 7.76 18.54
N PRO A 103 7.03 7.82 19.38
CA PRO A 103 5.77 7.12 19.11
C PRO A 103 5.16 7.37 17.73
N PRO A 104 5.04 8.62 17.22
CA PRO A 104 4.50 8.85 15.88
C PRO A 104 5.43 8.34 14.76
N GLU A 105 6.75 8.36 14.93
CA GLU A 105 7.66 7.72 13.96
C GLU A 105 7.39 6.21 13.89
N ILE A 106 7.28 5.54 15.04
CA ILE A 106 6.93 4.11 15.08
C ILE A 106 5.58 3.87 14.40
N GLY A 107 4.59 4.69 14.73
CA GLY A 107 3.25 4.61 14.14
C GLY A 107 3.29 4.75 12.63
N MET A 108 3.94 5.78 12.10
CA MET A 108 4.05 5.98 10.66
C MET A 108 4.88 4.91 9.96
N LEU A 109 5.93 4.38 10.59
CA LEU A 109 6.71 3.27 10.01
C LEU A 109 5.82 2.04 9.81
N VAL A 110 5.08 1.63 10.84
CA VAL A 110 4.19 0.46 10.76
C VAL A 110 3.01 0.73 9.83
N LEU A 111 2.34 1.87 9.96
CA LEU A 111 1.14 2.18 9.18
C LEU A 111 1.47 2.38 7.70
N SER A 112 2.59 3.02 7.36
CA SER A 112 2.98 3.21 5.95
C SER A 112 3.30 1.89 5.27
N ALA A 113 3.99 0.97 5.96
CA ALA A 113 4.25 -0.37 5.46
C ALA A 113 2.97 -1.13 5.09
N HIS A 114 1.87 -0.96 5.86
CA HIS A 114 0.60 -1.62 5.60
C HIS A 114 -0.36 -0.84 4.69
N LEU A 115 -0.08 0.45 4.44
CA LEU A 115 -0.93 1.33 3.64
C LEU A 115 -0.39 1.58 2.24
N HIS A 116 0.95 1.54 2.02
CA HIS A 116 1.56 2.02 0.77
C HIS A 116 0.99 1.36 -0.49
N ASP A 117 0.71 0.06 -0.47
CA ASP A 117 0.11 -0.67 -1.60
C ASP A 117 -1.40 -0.85 -1.51
N ALA A 118 -2.06 -0.32 -0.47
CA ALA A 118 -3.49 -0.47 -0.30
C ALA A 118 -4.30 0.16 -1.46
N GLY A 119 -3.72 1.13 -2.18
CA GLY A 119 -4.30 1.72 -3.37
C GLY A 119 -4.50 0.73 -4.53
N MET A 120 -3.80 -0.42 -4.53
CA MET A 120 -3.96 -1.47 -5.54
C MET A 120 -5.28 -2.24 -5.39
N ALA A 121 -5.88 -2.22 -4.19
CA ALA A 121 -7.14 -2.92 -3.96
C ALA A 121 -8.30 -2.14 -4.58
N LEU A 122 -8.92 -2.69 -5.62
CA LEU A 122 -10.09 -2.12 -6.27
C LEU A 122 -11.38 -2.85 -5.88
N SER A 123 -12.43 -2.08 -5.58
CA SER A 123 -13.81 -2.55 -5.47
C SER A 123 -14.33 -3.06 -6.81
N LYS A 124 -15.45 -3.79 -6.80
CA LYS A 124 -16.05 -4.31 -8.04
C LYS A 124 -16.52 -3.16 -8.93
N GLU A 125 -17.04 -2.11 -8.32
CA GLU A 125 -17.53 -0.90 -8.97
C GLU A 125 -16.36 -0.15 -9.61
N GLN A 126 -15.26 0.05 -8.87
CA GLN A 126 -14.03 0.68 -9.40
C GLN A 126 -13.48 -0.10 -10.60
N ARG A 127 -13.40 -1.43 -10.50
CA ARG A 127 -12.94 -2.27 -11.63
C ARG A 127 -13.80 -2.12 -12.87
N THR A 128 -15.11 -2.14 -12.67
CA THR A 128 -16.08 -1.95 -13.76
C THR A 128 -15.89 -0.58 -14.41
N ALA A 129 -15.71 0.47 -13.60
CA ALA A 129 -15.45 1.81 -14.09
C ALA A 129 -14.11 1.92 -14.84
N ARG A 130 -13.05 1.26 -14.37
CA ARG A 130 -11.73 1.25 -15.04
C ARG A 130 -11.77 0.50 -16.38
N LEU A 131 -12.49 -0.62 -16.44
CA LEU A 131 -12.67 -1.43 -17.65
C LEU A 131 -13.73 -0.88 -18.62
N ALA A 132 -14.39 0.22 -18.27
CA ALA A 132 -15.37 0.86 -19.12
C ALA A 132 -14.69 1.44 -20.39
N PRO A 133 -15.33 1.43 -21.57
CA PRO A 133 -14.71 1.88 -22.82
C PRO A 133 -14.25 3.35 -22.82
N ASN A 134 -14.84 4.19 -21.97
CA ASN A 134 -14.52 5.62 -21.83
C ASN A 134 -13.43 5.91 -20.79
N SER A 135 -12.85 4.88 -20.17
CA SER A 135 -11.77 5.01 -19.21
C SER A 135 -10.45 5.37 -19.89
N ASP A 136 -9.64 6.23 -19.27
CA ASP A 136 -8.28 6.54 -19.72
C ASP A 136 -7.31 5.35 -19.63
N LEU A 137 -7.73 4.23 -19.03
CA LEU A 137 -7.01 2.94 -19.00
C LEU A 137 -6.55 2.53 -20.40
N TRP A 138 -7.45 2.61 -21.38
CA TRP A 138 -7.21 2.07 -22.72
C TRP A 138 -6.14 2.83 -23.49
N GLU A 139 -6.02 4.13 -23.23
CA GLU A 139 -4.98 4.99 -23.78
C GLU A 139 -3.67 4.76 -23.04
N PHE A 140 -3.73 4.71 -21.70
CA PHE A 140 -2.57 4.52 -20.83
C PHE A 140 -1.86 3.18 -21.06
N ALA A 141 -2.61 2.09 -21.20
CA ALA A 141 -2.05 0.77 -21.45
C ALA A 141 -1.68 0.54 -22.93
N GLU A 142 -1.70 1.59 -23.76
CA GLU A 142 -1.38 1.56 -25.21
C GLU A 142 -2.11 0.42 -25.95
N VAL A 143 -3.35 0.14 -25.55
CA VAL A 143 -4.10 -1.02 -26.04
C VAL A 143 -4.54 -0.76 -27.48
N ASN A 144 -3.97 -1.52 -28.41
CA ASN A 144 -4.36 -1.42 -29.82
C ASN A 144 -5.80 -1.89 -30.08
N ASP A 145 -6.36 -1.48 -31.22
CA ASP A 145 -7.75 -1.79 -31.60
C ASP A 145 -8.03 -3.29 -31.73
N THR A 146 -7.01 -4.09 -32.02
CA THR A 146 -7.15 -5.55 -32.14
C THR A 146 -7.40 -6.19 -30.78
N VAL A 147 -6.69 -5.74 -29.74
CA VAL A 147 -6.89 -6.20 -28.38
C VAL A 147 -8.25 -5.76 -27.85
N LYS A 148 -8.66 -4.51 -28.10
CA LYS A 148 -9.99 -4.00 -27.75
C LYS A 148 -11.11 -4.86 -28.36
N ARG A 149 -11.06 -5.09 -29.67
CA ARG A 149 -12.05 -5.93 -30.38
C ARG A 149 -12.11 -7.35 -29.83
N SER A 150 -10.96 -7.92 -29.49
CA SER A 150 -10.90 -9.28 -28.98
C SER A 150 -11.47 -9.39 -27.56
N LEU A 151 -11.24 -8.38 -26.70
CA LEU A 151 -11.90 -8.28 -25.40
C LEU A 151 -13.41 -8.12 -25.54
N ASP A 152 -13.87 -7.29 -26.48
CA ASP A 152 -15.31 -7.14 -26.75
C ASP A 152 -15.92 -8.46 -27.26
N ASN A 153 -15.21 -9.20 -28.11
CA ASN A 153 -15.65 -10.53 -28.55
C ASN A 153 -15.73 -11.53 -27.39
N LEU A 154 -14.77 -11.50 -26.46
CA LEU A 154 -14.81 -12.32 -25.24
C LEU A 154 -16.03 -11.94 -24.37
N ARG A 155 -16.28 -10.65 -24.16
CA ARG A 155 -17.44 -10.15 -23.40
C ARG A 155 -18.77 -10.58 -24.01
N LEU A 156 -18.92 -10.43 -25.33
CA LEU A 156 -20.09 -10.90 -26.07
C LEU A 156 -20.26 -12.42 -25.95
N SER A 157 -19.15 -13.17 -26.01
CA SER A 157 -19.16 -14.62 -25.86
C SER A 157 -19.62 -15.02 -24.45
N VAL A 158 -19.17 -14.38 -23.37
CA VAL A 158 -19.64 -14.70 -22.01
C VAL A 158 -21.16 -14.50 -21.87
N GLN A 159 -21.72 -13.49 -22.55
CA GLN A 159 -23.16 -13.20 -22.54
C GLN A 159 -24.01 -14.19 -23.36
N ASP A 160 -23.41 -14.97 -24.25
CA ASP A 160 -24.12 -15.97 -25.05
C ASP A 160 -24.57 -17.15 -24.16
N SER A 161 -25.90 -17.25 -23.96
CA SER A 161 -26.53 -18.29 -23.16
C SER A 161 -26.55 -19.67 -23.82
N THR A 162 -26.18 -19.76 -25.10
CA THR A 162 -26.20 -21.01 -25.89
C THR A 162 -24.86 -21.75 -25.88
N LEU A 163 -23.82 -21.16 -25.30
CA LEU A 163 -22.50 -21.78 -25.20
C LEU A 163 -22.49 -23.02 -24.30
N ALA A 164 -21.81 -24.07 -24.76
CA ALA A 164 -21.54 -25.25 -23.95
C ALA A 164 -20.69 -24.91 -22.72
N GLU A 165 -21.03 -25.48 -21.57
CA GLU A 165 -20.43 -25.19 -20.26
C GLU A 165 -18.88 -25.24 -20.23
N PRO A 166 -18.19 -26.22 -20.86
CA PRO A 166 -16.72 -26.22 -20.90
C PRO A 166 -16.14 -25.04 -21.68
N LYS A 167 -16.83 -24.60 -22.74
CA LYS A 167 -16.40 -23.47 -23.57
C LYS A 167 -16.68 -22.15 -22.87
N ARG A 168 -17.82 -22.00 -22.19
CA ARG A 168 -18.14 -20.84 -21.34
C ARG A 168 -17.06 -20.63 -20.29
N ARG A 169 -16.75 -21.65 -19.48
CA ARG A 169 -15.70 -21.55 -18.43
C ARG A 169 -14.34 -21.12 -18.98
N ARG A 170 -13.97 -21.62 -20.17
CA ARG A 170 -12.74 -21.22 -20.83
C ARG A 170 -12.74 -19.74 -21.24
N VAL A 171 -13.82 -19.28 -21.88
CA VAL A 171 -13.96 -17.87 -22.29
C VAL A 171 -14.00 -16.94 -21.08
N GLU A 172 -14.69 -17.34 -20.01
CA GLU A 172 -14.72 -16.59 -18.75
C GLU A 172 -13.31 -16.46 -18.14
N ALA A 173 -12.55 -17.55 -18.11
CA ALA A 173 -11.17 -17.53 -17.64
C ALA A 173 -10.26 -16.66 -18.53
N GLU A 174 -10.38 -16.75 -19.86
CA GLU A 174 -9.62 -15.92 -20.81
C GLU A 174 -9.97 -14.43 -20.66
N LEU A 175 -11.25 -14.09 -20.50
CA LEU A 175 -11.68 -12.72 -20.24
C LEU A 175 -11.15 -12.20 -18.91
N PHE A 176 -11.29 -13.00 -17.85
CA PHE A 176 -10.82 -12.66 -16.52
C PHE A 176 -9.32 -12.37 -16.51
N GLN A 177 -8.50 -13.24 -17.11
CA GLN A 177 -7.04 -13.05 -17.19
C GLN A 177 -6.66 -11.77 -17.95
N ALA A 178 -7.34 -11.49 -19.05
CA ALA A 178 -7.06 -10.30 -19.85
C ALA A 178 -7.46 -9.00 -19.10
N GLU A 179 -8.61 -9.00 -18.42
CA GLU A 179 -9.05 -7.87 -17.60
C GLU A 179 -8.14 -7.67 -16.38
N GLU A 180 -7.70 -8.73 -15.70
CA GLU A 180 -6.76 -8.62 -14.58
C GLU A 180 -5.41 -8.07 -15.03
N ALA A 181 -4.89 -8.51 -16.17
CA ALA A 181 -3.62 -8.01 -16.68
C ALA A 181 -3.67 -6.50 -16.99
N LEU A 182 -4.78 -6.02 -17.58
CA LEU A 182 -4.99 -4.58 -17.82
C LEU A 182 -5.12 -3.79 -16.51
N LEU A 183 -5.91 -4.31 -15.57
CA LEU A 183 -6.09 -3.66 -14.27
C LEU A 183 -4.79 -3.61 -13.48
N ALA A 184 -3.95 -4.65 -13.53
CA ALA A 184 -2.66 -4.67 -12.84
C ALA A 184 -1.69 -3.60 -13.37
N LEU A 185 -1.68 -3.34 -14.68
CA LEU A 185 -0.89 -2.25 -15.27
C LEU A 185 -1.40 -0.88 -14.80
N ASP A 186 -2.71 -0.71 -14.74
CA ASP A 186 -3.35 0.52 -14.31
C ASP A 186 -3.13 0.81 -12.82
N THR A 187 -3.36 -0.18 -11.97
CA THR A 187 -3.27 -0.02 -10.52
C THR A 187 -1.84 0.24 -10.09
N ARG A 188 -0.84 -0.36 -10.75
CA ARG A 188 0.58 -0.16 -10.41
C ARG A 188 1.06 1.28 -10.62
N ASP A 189 0.47 2.03 -11.54
CA ASP A 189 0.79 3.44 -11.72
C ASP A 189 -0.04 4.34 -10.77
N ARG A 190 -1.29 3.94 -10.51
CA ARG A 190 -2.27 4.77 -9.82
C ARG A 190 -2.34 4.56 -8.32
N HIS A 191 -1.86 3.43 -7.78
CA HIS A 191 -2.06 3.06 -6.38
C HIS A 191 -1.42 4.05 -5.42
N ALA A 192 -0.27 4.61 -5.81
CA ALA A 192 0.49 5.57 -5.03
C ALA A 192 0.06 7.03 -5.27
N ARG A 193 -1.06 7.29 -5.95
CA ARG A 193 -1.55 8.67 -6.16
C ARG A 193 -2.27 9.18 -4.92
N ARG A 194 -2.15 10.48 -4.66
CA ARG A 194 -2.76 11.14 -3.49
C ARG A 194 -4.28 10.97 -3.48
N GLU A 195 -4.92 11.13 -4.64
CA GLU A 195 -6.36 10.98 -4.80
C GLU A 195 -6.82 9.56 -4.42
N ARG A 196 -6.00 8.54 -4.72
CA ARG A 196 -6.33 7.16 -4.40
C ARG A 196 -6.33 6.90 -2.89
N TYR A 197 -5.35 7.43 -2.16
CA TYR A 197 -5.34 7.32 -0.70
C TYR A 197 -6.50 8.10 -0.06
N VAL A 198 -6.83 9.29 -0.57
CA VAL A 198 -7.97 10.07 -0.08
C VAL A 198 -9.29 9.32 -0.31
N GLU A 199 -9.46 8.71 -1.47
CA GLU A 199 -10.63 7.86 -1.76
C GLU A 199 -10.69 6.67 -0.80
N LEU A 200 -9.59 5.94 -0.62
CA LEU A 200 -9.52 4.78 0.28
C LEU A 200 -9.85 5.15 1.73
N ILE A 201 -9.29 6.24 2.24
CA ILE A 201 -9.56 6.73 3.60
C ILE A 201 -11.04 7.11 3.72
N SER A 202 -11.60 7.80 2.73
CA SER A 202 -13.03 8.16 2.70
C SER A 202 -13.93 6.92 2.72
N GLU A 203 -13.59 5.87 1.96
CA GLU A 203 -14.30 4.60 1.99
C GLU A 203 -14.23 3.95 3.38
N ILE A 204 -13.05 3.90 4.01
CA ILE A 204 -12.89 3.34 5.36
C ILE A 204 -13.75 4.12 6.37
N THR A 205 -13.79 5.44 6.30
CA THR A 205 -14.65 6.27 7.15
C THR A 205 -16.14 5.95 6.93
N GLN A 206 -16.58 5.81 5.67
CA GLN A 206 -17.96 5.43 5.37
C GLN A 206 -18.31 4.02 5.89
N TYR A 207 -17.36 3.08 5.86
CA TYR A 207 -17.54 1.75 6.43
C TYR A 207 -17.57 1.78 7.96
N HIS A 208 -16.75 2.63 8.60
CA HIS A 208 -16.82 2.88 10.03
C HIS A 208 -18.21 3.39 10.44
N ASP A 209 -18.77 4.37 9.74
CA ASP A 209 -20.09 4.88 10.06
C ASP A 209 -21.22 3.85 9.94
N LYS A 210 -21.06 2.87 9.05
CA LYS A 210 -22.00 1.75 8.89
C LYS A 210 -21.82 0.65 9.93
N ASP A 211 -20.61 0.40 10.40
CA ASP A 211 -20.29 -0.66 11.37
C ASP A 211 -19.14 -0.25 12.31
N ARG A 212 -19.45 0.62 13.27
CA ARG A 212 -18.49 1.17 14.25
C ARG A 212 -17.90 0.12 15.19
N ALA A 213 -18.57 -1.01 15.36
CA ALA A 213 -18.09 -2.08 16.24
C ALA A 213 -16.95 -2.87 15.59
N ARG A 214 -17.05 -3.09 14.28
CA ARG A 214 -16.09 -3.85 13.50
C ARG A 214 -14.95 -2.99 12.98
N ILE A 215 -15.27 -1.87 12.33
CA ILE A 215 -14.29 -1.02 11.66
C ILE A 215 -13.88 0.10 12.62
N PRO A 216 -12.59 0.22 12.99
CA PRO A 216 -12.12 1.29 13.87
C PRO A 216 -12.20 2.66 13.16
N ASP A 217 -12.27 3.73 13.96
CA ASP A 217 -12.22 5.09 13.45
C ASP A 217 -10.80 5.39 12.93
N ILE A 218 -10.68 5.62 11.62
CA ILE A 218 -9.39 5.85 10.98
C ILE A 218 -8.74 7.16 11.44
N GLU A 219 -9.51 8.19 11.79
CA GLU A 219 -8.94 9.45 12.28
C GLU A 219 -8.29 9.23 13.65
N GLU A 220 -8.92 8.46 14.54
CA GLU A 220 -8.33 8.07 15.83
C GLU A 220 -7.08 7.20 15.63
N CYS A 221 -7.11 6.30 14.63
CA CYS A 221 -5.98 5.41 14.34
C CYS A 221 -4.76 6.11 13.74
N LEU A 222 -4.98 7.24 13.07
CA LEU A 222 -3.95 8.05 12.43
C LEU A 222 -3.61 9.32 13.24
N SER A 223 -3.75 9.22 14.57
CA SER A 223 -3.48 10.32 15.50
C SER A 223 -2.61 9.90 16.67
N PHE A 224 -1.85 10.84 17.22
CA PHE A 224 -1.09 10.65 18.45
C PHE A 224 -1.26 11.87 19.36
N ASP A 225 -1.66 11.62 20.61
CA ASP A 225 -1.91 12.65 21.62
C ASP A 225 -2.88 13.76 21.17
N GLY A 226 -3.88 13.39 20.37
CA GLY A 226 -4.90 14.29 19.84
C GLY A 226 -4.56 14.92 18.48
N ASP A 227 -3.31 14.85 18.03
CA ASP A 227 -2.90 15.41 16.75
C ASP A 227 -2.91 14.35 15.65
N SER A 228 -3.60 14.64 14.54
CA SER A 228 -3.63 13.77 13.37
C SER A 228 -2.36 13.90 12.56
N PHE A 229 -1.85 12.76 12.11
CA PHE A 229 -0.71 12.67 11.24
C PHE A 229 -1.03 12.04 9.88
N LYS A 230 -2.32 11.82 9.61
CA LYS A 230 -2.88 11.23 8.38
C LYS A 230 -2.31 11.83 7.10
N GLU A 231 -2.33 13.15 6.97
CA GLU A 231 -1.87 13.82 5.73
C GLU A 231 -0.39 13.57 5.46
N LYS A 232 0.43 13.54 6.51
CA LYS A 232 1.86 13.25 6.39
C LYS A 232 2.13 11.77 6.12
N LEU A 233 1.32 10.88 6.69
CA LEU A 233 1.35 9.45 6.34
C LEU A 233 1.01 9.23 4.85
N VAL A 234 0.00 9.93 4.32
CA VAL A 234 -0.35 9.88 2.90
C VAL A 234 0.80 10.39 2.04
N GLU A 235 1.44 11.51 2.39
CA GLU A 235 2.61 12.02 1.66
C GLU A 235 3.79 11.03 1.65
N VAL A 236 4.06 10.40 2.80
CA VAL A 236 5.05 9.31 2.90
C VAL A 236 4.71 8.18 1.94
N CYS A 237 3.46 7.71 1.94
CA CYS A 237 3.03 6.64 1.04
C CYS A 237 3.12 7.05 -0.42
N VAL A 238 2.63 8.24 -0.81
CA VAL A 238 2.73 8.75 -2.19
C VAL A 238 4.18 8.77 -2.68
N SER A 239 5.13 9.13 -1.80
CA SER A 239 6.54 9.22 -2.17
C SER A 239 7.19 7.89 -2.55
N HIS A 240 6.58 6.73 -2.23
CA HIS A 240 7.21 5.44 -2.46
C HIS A 240 7.38 5.11 -3.95
N ASN A 241 6.49 5.62 -4.79
CA ASN A 241 6.50 5.41 -6.24
C ASN A 241 7.08 6.61 -7.02
N GLN A 242 7.70 7.57 -6.33
CA GLN A 242 8.33 8.74 -6.96
C GLN A 242 9.86 8.58 -7.00
N ASP A 243 10.55 9.41 -7.78
CA ASP A 243 12.02 9.42 -7.81
C ASP A 243 12.62 9.78 -6.45
N ALA A 244 13.90 9.45 -6.23
CA ALA A 244 14.57 9.65 -4.93
C ALA A 244 14.69 11.13 -4.52
N ASP A 245 14.69 12.02 -5.51
CA ASP A 245 14.85 13.47 -5.32
C ASP A 245 13.73 14.07 -4.45
N VAL A 246 12.55 13.43 -4.41
CA VAL A 246 11.42 13.89 -3.58
C VAL A 246 11.73 13.93 -2.09
N LEU A 247 12.72 13.16 -1.63
CA LEU A 247 13.14 13.16 -0.23
C LEU A 247 13.85 14.45 0.18
N VAL A 248 14.36 15.22 -0.79
CA VAL A 248 15.06 16.50 -0.57
C VAL A 248 14.32 17.70 -1.19
N GLU A 249 13.15 17.46 -1.77
CA GLU A 249 12.28 18.51 -2.32
C GLU A 249 11.75 19.46 -1.24
N GLN A 250 11.40 20.67 -1.69
CA GLN A 250 10.67 21.63 -0.87
C GLN A 250 9.16 21.34 -0.89
N ASP A 251 8.49 21.74 0.18
CA ASP A 251 7.05 21.71 0.29
C ASP A 251 6.43 22.63 -0.78
N LYS A 252 5.39 22.15 -1.45
CA LYS A 252 4.73 22.83 -2.57
C LYS A 252 3.84 23.98 -2.12
N GLU A 253 3.35 23.93 -0.88
CA GLU A 253 2.45 24.93 -0.30
C GLU A 253 3.24 25.87 0.62
N ASN A 254 4.24 25.35 1.33
CA ASN A 254 5.09 26.09 2.25
C ASN A 254 6.52 26.23 1.70
N PHE A 255 6.67 27.12 0.71
CA PHE A 255 7.97 27.41 0.10
C PHE A 255 9.07 27.69 1.13
N GLY A 256 10.25 27.10 0.93
CA GLY A 256 11.39 27.21 1.85
C GLY A 256 11.42 26.20 2.99
N HIS A 257 10.36 25.40 3.16
CA HIS A 257 10.36 24.24 4.06
C HIS A 257 10.58 22.95 3.27
N PRO A 258 11.27 21.94 3.83
CA PRO A 258 11.37 20.63 3.19
C PRO A 258 10.00 19.96 3.14
N ARG A 259 9.72 19.19 2.08
CA ARG A 259 8.51 18.36 1.96
C ARG A 259 8.42 17.33 3.09
N PHE A 260 9.56 16.77 3.47
CA PHE A 260 9.72 15.83 4.59
C PHE A 260 10.63 16.44 5.68
N PRO A 261 10.07 17.27 6.59
CA PRO A 261 10.82 17.81 7.73
C PRO A 261 11.26 16.72 8.71
N ARG A 262 12.41 16.93 9.35
CA ARG A 262 12.99 15.98 10.32
C ARG A 262 12.45 16.14 11.74
N ASP A 263 11.71 17.20 11.99
CA ASP A 263 11.22 17.63 13.30
C ASP A 263 9.72 18.00 13.26
N TYR A 264 8.93 17.30 12.44
CA TYR A 264 7.51 17.58 12.30
C TYR A 264 6.75 17.35 13.63
N PRO A 265 6.02 18.34 14.16
CA PRO A 265 5.31 18.19 15.42
C PRO A 265 4.10 17.25 15.27
N VAL A 266 3.99 16.27 16.16
CA VAL A 266 2.82 15.39 16.30
C VAL A 266 2.61 15.12 17.79
N GLY A 267 1.57 15.74 18.36
CA GLY A 267 1.23 15.58 19.76
C GLY A 267 2.35 16.10 20.67
N SER A 268 2.64 15.35 21.73
CA SER A 268 3.76 15.64 22.64
C SER A 268 5.16 15.25 22.12
N SER A 269 5.34 15.03 20.82
CA SER A 269 6.63 14.65 20.22
C SER A 269 6.84 15.20 18.81
N THR A 270 8.01 14.94 18.24
CA THR A 270 8.33 15.25 16.84
C THR A 270 8.57 13.97 16.04
N THR A 271 8.48 14.09 14.71
CA THR A 271 8.64 12.99 13.76
C THR A 271 9.62 13.36 12.67
N ASP A 272 10.60 12.50 12.41
CA ASP A 272 11.45 12.61 11.22
C ASP A 272 10.75 12.00 10.00
N LEU A 273 10.00 12.83 9.27
CA LEU A 273 9.26 12.38 8.09
C LEU A 273 10.19 11.91 6.96
N GLN A 274 11.40 12.46 6.88
CA GLN A 274 12.39 12.05 5.87
C GLN A 274 12.89 10.65 6.16
N LEU A 275 13.14 10.32 7.44
CA LEU A 275 13.49 8.98 7.87
C LEU A 275 12.37 7.99 7.56
N VAL A 276 11.11 8.33 7.87
CA VAL A 276 9.98 7.43 7.59
C VAL A 276 9.84 7.15 6.10
N ALA A 277 9.88 8.20 5.26
CA ALA A 277 9.78 8.07 3.80
C ALA A 277 10.95 7.26 3.21
N ALA A 278 12.18 7.54 3.65
CA ALA A 278 13.35 6.81 3.20
C ALA A 278 13.31 5.33 3.63
N ALA A 279 12.90 5.06 4.88
CA ALA A 279 12.79 3.70 5.41
C ALA A 279 11.76 2.88 4.63
N LEU A 280 10.59 3.45 4.31
CA LEU A 280 9.56 2.78 3.50
C LEU A 280 10.12 2.37 2.15
N ARG A 281 10.71 3.33 1.43
CA ARG A 281 11.25 3.13 0.09
C ARG A 281 12.35 2.07 0.06
N LEU A 282 13.28 2.15 1.02
CA LEU A 282 14.36 1.16 1.11
C LEU A 282 13.82 -0.22 1.50
N ALA A 283 12.88 -0.30 2.43
CA ALA A 283 12.32 -1.57 2.88
C ALA A 283 11.49 -2.26 1.79
N ASP A 284 10.65 -1.52 1.08
CA ASP A 284 9.88 -2.04 -0.06
C ASP A 284 10.82 -2.49 -1.21
N ILE A 285 11.85 -1.70 -1.55
CA ILE A 285 12.85 -2.12 -2.53
C ILE A 285 13.60 -3.37 -2.07
N LEU A 286 13.97 -3.46 -0.79
CA LEU A 286 14.67 -4.64 -0.25
C LEU A 286 13.78 -5.87 -0.15
N ASP A 287 12.46 -5.68 -0.05
CA ASP A 287 11.47 -6.73 -0.23
C ASP A 287 11.28 -7.08 -1.73
N PHE A 288 12.37 -7.11 -2.50
CA PHE A 288 12.35 -7.49 -3.90
C PHE A 288 12.09 -8.99 -4.04
N ASP A 289 10.82 -9.33 -4.23
CA ASP A 289 10.46 -10.62 -4.77
C ASP A 289 10.74 -10.66 -6.29
N ARG A 290 11.23 -11.81 -6.77
CA ARG A 290 11.49 -12.09 -8.20
C ARG A 290 10.19 -12.08 -9.03
N GLU A 291 9.04 -12.04 -8.36
CA GLU A 291 7.68 -12.10 -8.91
C GLU A 291 7.08 -10.72 -9.24
N ARG A 292 7.82 -9.62 -9.07
CA ARG A 292 7.46 -8.30 -9.62
C ARG A 292 7.65 -8.34 -11.16
N THR A 293 6.72 -9.02 -11.83
CA THR A 293 6.74 -9.32 -13.26
C THR A 293 6.95 -8.06 -14.12
N PRO A 294 7.93 -8.08 -15.05
CA PRO A 294 8.11 -7.01 -16.03
C PRO A 294 6.91 -6.90 -16.96
N SER A 295 6.57 -5.68 -17.38
CA SER A 295 5.52 -5.38 -18.37
C SER A 295 5.66 -6.19 -19.67
N VAL A 296 6.87 -6.63 -20.02
CA VAL A 296 7.16 -7.52 -21.15
C VAL A 296 6.37 -8.84 -21.11
N LEU A 297 6.04 -9.39 -19.94
CA LEU A 297 5.25 -10.62 -19.85
C LEU A 297 3.78 -10.43 -20.26
N PHE A 298 3.24 -9.20 -20.22
CA PHE A 298 1.91 -8.89 -20.77
C PHE A 298 1.78 -9.37 -22.22
N HIS A 299 2.79 -9.10 -23.05
CA HIS A 299 2.81 -9.51 -24.47
C HIS A 299 2.78 -11.03 -24.67
N TYR A 300 3.30 -11.81 -23.72
CA TYR A 300 3.38 -13.27 -23.83
C TYR A 300 2.15 -13.99 -23.27
N LEU A 301 1.43 -13.33 -22.35
CA LEU A 301 0.33 -13.91 -21.58
C LEU A 301 -1.05 -13.65 -22.19
N ILE A 302 -1.15 -12.77 -23.20
CA ILE A 302 -2.37 -12.70 -24.01
C ILE A 302 -2.53 -14.01 -24.81
N PRO A 303 -3.67 -14.72 -24.71
CA PRO A 303 -3.91 -15.99 -25.41
C PRO A 303 -3.61 -15.91 -26.91
N GLY A 304 -3.22 -17.03 -27.52
CA GLY A 304 -2.77 -17.09 -28.92
C GLY A 304 -3.72 -16.54 -30.00
N SER A 305 -5.02 -16.35 -29.70
CA SER A 305 -6.01 -15.72 -30.58
C SER A 305 -5.90 -14.19 -30.67
N LEU A 306 -5.13 -13.60 -29.76
CA LEU A 306 -4.92 -12.16 -29.58
C LEU A 306 -3.48 -11.73 -29.93
N ARG A 307 -2.61 -12.70 -30.23
CA ARG A 307 -1.25 -12.42 -30.70
C ARG A 307 -1.32 -11.72 -32.05
N LEU A 308 -0.57 -10.63 -32.19
CA LEU A 308 -0.31 -10.01 -33.47
C LEU A 308 0.08 -11.09 -34.48
N GLY A 309 -0.50 -11.02 -35.67
CA GLY A 309 0.07 -11.74 -36.81
C GLY A 309 1.52 -11.31 -36.95
N ASP A 310 2.44 -12.25 -36.76
CA ASP A 310 3.84 -12.13 -37.14
C ASP A 310 3.91 -11.89 -38.66
N GLU A 311 3.85 -10.62 -39.08
CA GLU A 311 4.50 -10.15 -40.30
C GLU A 311 5.48 -9.04 -39.94
N ILE A 312 6.47 -9.38 -39.10
CA ILE A 312 7.80 -8.77 -39.26
C ILE A 312 8.39 -9.43 -40.50
N ARG A 313 8.11 -8.84 -41.67
CA ARG A 313 8.90 -9.09 -42.87
C ARG A 313 10.30 -8.57 -42.59
N VAL A 314 11.23 -9.50 -42.38
CA VAL A 314 12.65 -9.24 -42.56
C VAL A 314 12.84 -8.92 -44.04
N GLY A 315 13.05 -7.64 -44.32
CA GLY A 315 13.59 -7.09 -45.55
C GLY A 315 14.66 -6.10 -45.18
#